data_AF-A0A7W8FK80-F1
#
_entry.id   AF-A0A7W8FK80-F1
#
_cell.length_a   1.000
_cell.length_b   1.000
_cell.length_c   1.000
_cell.angle_alpha   90.00
_cell.angle_beta   90.00
_cell.angle_gamma   90.00
#
_symmetry.space_group_name_H-M   'P 1'
#
loop_
_entity.id
_entity.type
_entity.pdbx_description
1 polymer ?
#
loop_
_entity_poly.entity_id
_entity_poly.type
_entity_poly.pdbx_seq_one_letter_code
_entity_poly.pdbx_strand_id
1 'polypeptide(L)'
;MYLSDSMTVSYPDPWLQDAWAALSLLATQSAAEAARHSSAEQIRSLRILVAQMRALDEAGAWESVTAATYFGISEASGNQIYETLFYDLWQALTQSGERWDVAARLWPVRRWAEHSLEAVVSGIASAEPELAKSAMESHIRGALAALDVPQPGR
;
A
#
# COMPACT_ATOMS: atom_id res chain seq x y z
N MET A 1 -16.44 21.74 -12.71
CA MET A 1 -15.85 20.41 -12.97
C MET A 1 -15.76 19.72 -11.62
N TYR A 2 -16.79 18.94 -11.29
CA TYR A 2 -16.90 18.23 -10.01
C TYR A 2 -16.14 16.90 -10.13
N LEU A 3 -15.22 16.64 -9.21
CA LEU A 3 -14.65 15.32 -8.98
C LEU A 3 -15.72 14.46 -8.27
N SER A 4 -16.56 13.75 -9.03
CA SER A 4 -17.35 12.62 -8.54
C SER A 4 -16.54 11.34 -8.77
N ASP A 5 -16.52 10.30 -7.96
CA ASP A 5 -17.22 9.96 -6.73
C ASP A 5 -16.44 8.77 -6.13
N SER A 6 -16.45 8.62 -4.81
CA SER A 6 -16.02 7.41 -4.06
C SER A 6 -14.54 6.98 -4.14
N MET A 7 -13.68 7.68 -3.39
CA MET A 7 -12.44 7.10 -2.82
C MET A 7 -12.52 7.01 -1.28
N THR A 8 -13.72 7.16 -0.71
CA THR A 8 -13.92 7.20 0.73
C THR A 8 -14.45 5.86 1.19
N VAL A 9 -13.57 5.03 1.75
CA VAL A 9 -14.00 3.94 2.61
C VAL A 9 -14.64 4.57 3.84
N SER A 10 -15.88 4.18 4.16
CA SER A 10 -16.57 4.68 5.34
C SER A 10 -15.98 4.02 6.59
N TYR A 11 -14.99 4.66 7.20
CA TYR A 11 -14.45 4.23 8.48
C TYR A 11 -15.40 4.64 9.63
N PRO A 12 -15.48 3.86 10.72
CA PRO A 12 -16.30 4.22 11.88
C PRO A 12 -15.88 5.58 12.46
N ASP A 13 -14.58 5.86 12.39
CA ASP A 13 -13.97 7.06 12.93
C ASP A 13 -13.36 7.92 11.80
N PRO A 14 -13.69 9.23 11.73
CA PRO A 14 -13.19 10.13 10.70
C PRO A 14 -11.66 10.20 10.61
N TRP A 15 -10.97 10.07 11.75
CA TRP A 15 -9.51 10.15 11.79
C TRP A 15 -8.83 8.94 11.13
N LEU A 16 -9.46 7.76 11.14
CA LEU A 16 -8.98 6.58 10.40
C LEU A 16 -9.02 6.85 8.90
N GLN A 17 -10.10 7.48 8.42
CA GLN A 17 -10.22 7.86 7.02
C GLN A 17 -9.10 8.80 6.59
N ASP A 18 -8.80 9.80 7.42
CA ASP A 18 -7.73 10.76 7.16
C ASP A 18 -6.35 10.08 7.17
N ALA A 19 -6.10 9.17 8.11
CA ALA A 19 -4.86 8.40 8.19
C ALA A 19 -4.65 7.51 6.95
N TRP A 20 -5.69 6.79 6.51
CA TRP A 20 -5.62 5.98 5.29
C TRP A 20 -5.46 6.82 4.03
N ALA A 21 -6.10 7.98 3.95
CA ALA A 21 -5.91 8.92 2.85
C ALA A 21 -4.47 9.46 2.81
N ALA A 22 -3.91 9.80 3.97
CA ALA A 22 -2.52 10.26 4.09
C ALA A 22 -1.51 9.17 3.69
N LEU A 23 -1.68 7.93 4.18
CA LEU A 23 -0.85 6.80 3.79
C LEU A 23 -0.95 6.50 2.28
N SER A 24 -2.15 6.58 1.72
CA SER A 24 -2.38 6.40 0.28
C SER A 24 -1.65 7.43 -0.57
N LEU A 25 -1.69 8.70 -0.16
CA LEU A 25 -0.96 9.77 -0.80
C LEU A 25 0.55 9.54 -0.72
N LEU A 26 1.06 9.25 0.48
CA LEU A 26 2.48 9.01 0.73
C LEU A 26 3.00 7.82 -0.10
N ALA A 27 2.28 6.70 -0.12
CA ALA A 27 2.63 5.53 -0.92
C ALA A 27 2.70 5.84 -2.42
N THR A 28 1.71 6.59 -2.93
CA THR A 28 1.64 7.00 -4.33
C THR A 28 2.82 7.88 -4.73
N GLN A 29 3.15 8.89 -3.92
CA GLN A 29 4.31 9.76 -4.18
C GLN A 29 5.63 9.00 -4.00
N SER A 30 5.71 8.12 -2.99
CA SER A 30 6.88 7.27 -2.78
C SER A 30 7.18 6.39 -3.97
N ALA A 31 6.16 5.78 -4.61
CA ALA A 31 6.34 4.97 -5.80
C ALA A 31 6.88 5.78 -7.00
N ALA A 32 6.36 6.99 -7.21
CA ALA A 32 6.84 7.88 -8.26
C ALA A 32 8.31 8.29 -8.05
N GLU A 33 8.68 8.67 -6.82
CA GLU A 33 10.05 9.02 -6.47
C GLU A 33 10.99 7.80 -6.49
N ALA A 34 10.52 6.62 -6.08
CA ALA A 34 11.31 5.40 -6.14
C ALA A 34 11.69 5.04 -7.57
N ALA A 35 10.82 5.31 -8.56
CA ALA A 35 11.17 5.15 -9.96
C ALA A 35 12.35 6.05 -10.40
N ARG A 36 12.57 7.19 -9.72
CA ARG A 36 13.68 8.11 -10.04
C ARG A 36 14.98 7.76 -9.33
N HIS A 37 14.89 7.24 -8.10
CA HIS A 37 16.05 7.15 -7.20
C HIS A 37 16.47 5.74 -6.84
N SER A 38 15.62 4.73 -7.04
CA SER A 38 15.91 3.38 -6.56
C SER A 38 17.14 2.79 -7.23
N SER A 39 17.97 2.14 -6.40
CA SER A 39 19.06 1.30 -6.87
C SER A 39 18.56 -0.06 -7.34
N ALA A 40 19.37 -0.75 -8.15
CA ALA A 40 19.08 -2.12 -8.57
C ALA A 40 18.97 -3.10 -7.38
N GLU A 41 19.64 -2.81 -6.26
CA GLU A 41 19.54 -3.59 -5.03
C GLU A 41 18.18 -3.37 -4.35
N GLN A 42 17.74 -2.12 -4.20
CA GLN A 42 16.42 -1.80 -3.65
C GLN A 42 15.30 -2.41 -4.49
N ILE A 43 15.37 -2.33 -5.82
CA ILE A 43 14.41 -2.98 -6.73
C ILE A 43 14.38 -4.49 -6.50
N ARG A 44 15.55 -5.12 -6.30
CA ARG A 44 15.64 -6.56 -6.02
C ARG A 44 15.00 -6.90 -4.68
N SER A 45 15.25 -6.12 -3.64
CA SER A 45 14.63 -6.28 -2.32
C SER A 45 13.11 -6.17 -2.39
N LEU A 46 12.58 -5.19 -3.13
CA LEU A 46 11.14 -5.04 -3.36
C LEU A 46 10.52 -6.27 -4.04
N ARG A 47 11.18 -6.81 -5.07
CA ARG A 47 10.73 -8.04 -5.74
C ARG A 47 10.73 -9.24 -4.80
N ILE A 48 11.72 -9.35 -3.92
CA ILE A 48 11.80 -10.41 -2.90
C ILE A 48 10.62 -10.29 -1.93
N LEU A 49 10.31 -9.08 -1.44
CA LEU A 49 9.17 -8.86 -0.54
C LEU A 49 7.84 -9.27 -1.19
N VAL A 50 7.58 -8.86 -2.44
CA VAL A 50 6.37 -9.26 -3.16
C VAL A 50 6.32 -10.79 -3.39
N ALA A 51 7.47 -11.42 -3.67
CA ALA A 51 7.55 -12.87 -3.79
C ALA A 51 7.29 -13.59 -2.45
N GLN A 52 7.79 -13.04 -1.34
CA GLN A 52 7.52 -13.54 0.01
C GLN A 52 6.04 -13.44 0.36
N MET A 53 5.36 -12.33 0.04
CA MET A 53 3.92 -12.18 0.26
C MET A 53 3.13 -13.35 -0.36
N ARG A 54 3.46 -13.74 -1.60
CA ARG A 54 2.79 -14.82 -2.33
C ARG A 54 2.96 -16.20 -1.71
N ALA A 55 4.04 -16.40 -0.95
CA ALA A 55 4.35 -17.67 -0.31
C ALA A 55 3.65 -17.84 1.05
N LEU A 56 3.02 -16.79 1.58
CA LEU A 56 2.37 -16.81 2.89
C LEU A 56 0.92 -17.31 2.79
N ASP A 57 0.54 -18.13 3.76
CA ASP A 57 -0.78 -18.72 3.93
C ASP A 57 -1.52 -18.20 5.18
N GLU A 58 -0.88 -17.34 5.96
CA GLU A 58 -1.44 -16.68 7.14
C GLU A 58 -1.62 -15.17 6.93
N ALA A 59 -2.83 -14.67 7.20
CA ALA A 59 -3.19 -13.26 6.97
C ALA A 59 -2.31 -12.27 7.77
N GLY A 60 -1.95 -12.59 9.01
CA GLY A 60 -1.11 -11.72 9.85
C GLY A 60 0.34 -11.63 9.37
N ALA A 61 0.90 -12.74 8.88
CA ALA A 61 2.23 -12.74 8.25
C ALA A 61 2.20 -11.95 6.95
N TRP A 62 1.15 -12.14 6.14
CA TRP A 62 0.97 -11.43 4.87
C TRP A 62 0.82 -9.92 5.06
N GLU A 63 0.08 -9.48 6.07
CA GLU A 63 -0.03 -8.07 6.43
C GLU A 63 1.34 -7.47 6.78
N SER A 64 2.13 -8.20 7.57
CA SER A 64 3.48 -7.77 7.97
C SER A 64 4.40 -7.56 6.76
N VAL A 65 4.38 -8.48 5.79
CA VAL A 65 5.19 -8.35 4.56
C VAL A 65 4.61 -7.30 3.60
N THR A 66 3.29 -7.11 3.59
CA THR A 66 2.65 -6.01 2.86
C THR A 66 3.16 -4.66 3.37
N ALA A 67 3.13 -4.45 4.69
CA ALA A 67 3.67 -3.23 5.31
C ALA A 67 5.16 -3.04 5.01
N ALA A 68 5.96 -4.11 5.12
CA ALA A 68 7.38 -4.08 4.74
C ALA A 68 7.61 -3.69 3.27
N THR A 69 6.72 -4.10 2.37
CA THR A 69 6.77 -3.69 0.95
C THR A 69 6.55 -2.19 0.79
N TYR A 70 5.56 -1.62 1.47
CA TYR A 70 5.33 -0.17 1.45
C TYR A 70 6.51 0.60 2.07
N PHE A 71 7.05 0.15 3.20
CA PHE A 71 8.25 0.76 3.78
C PHE A 71 9.44 0.71 2.81
N GLY A 72 9.67 -0.42 2.16
CA GLY A 72 10.72 -0.54 1.16
C GLY A 72 10.52 0.40 -0.03
N ILE A 73 9.27 0.66 -0.45
CA ILE A 73 8.98 1.64 -1.52
C ILE A 73 9.28 3.06 -1.03
N SER A 74 8.89 3.41 0.20
CA SER A 74 9.20 4.71 0.79
C SER A 74 10.70 4.92 1.01
N GLU A 75 11.45 3.90 1.42
CA GLU A 75 12.92 3.95 1.50
C GLU A 75 13.54 4.14 0.11
N ALA A 76 13.09 3.35 -0.88
CA ALA A 76 13.56 3.42 -2.26
C ALA A 76 13.27 4.77 -2.93
N SER A 77 12.34 5.57 -2.39
CA SER A 77 12.05 6.93 -2.84
C SER A 77 13.23 7.90 -2.66
N GLY A 78 14.16 7.60 -1.75
CA GLY A 78 15.25 8.50 -1.39
C GLY A 78 14.79 9.75 -0.63
N ASN A 79 13.50 9.85 -0.27
CA ASN A 79 12.93 10.97 0.46
C ASN A 79 12.63 10.57 1.91
N GLN A 80 13.53 10.96 2.82
CA GLN A 80 13.43 10.65 4.25
C GLN A 80 12.15 11.16 4.91
N ILE A 81 11.53 12.24 4.38
CA ILE A 81 10.25 12.75 4.89
C ILE A 81 9.13 11.73 4.61
N TYR A 82 9.10 11.15 3.41
CA TYR A 82 8.07 10.16 3.05
C TYR A 82 8.20 8.90 3.88
N GLU A 83 9.43 8.40 4.04
CA GLU A 83 9.74 7.26 4.89
C GLU A 83 9.26 7.48 6.34
N THR A 84 9.66 8.60 6.94
CA THR A 84 9.32 8.93 8.34
C THR A 84 7.82 9.07 8.54
N LEU A 85 7.15 9.86 7.69
CA LEU A 85 5.71 10.10 7.81
C LEU A 85 4.90 8.81 7.59
N PHE A 86 5.31 7.98 6.63
CA PHE A 86 4.61 6.71 6.39
C PHE A 86 4.79 5.76 7.58
N TYR A 87 5.99 5.65 8.13
CA TYR A 87 6.26 4.86 9.33
C TYR A 87 5.45 5.32 10.54
N ASP A 88 5.48 6.61 10.86
CA ASP A 88 4.79 7.15 12.04
C ASP A 88 3.27 6.99 11.94
N LEU A 89 2.68 7.26 10.76
CA LEU A 89 1.24 7.07 10.54
C LEU A 89 0.85 5.59 10.61
N TRP A 90 1.65 4.70 10.01
CA TRP A 90 1.40 3.26 10.09
C TRP A 90 1.48 2.78 11.54
N GLN A 91 2.51 3.18 12.28
CA GLN A 91 2.67 2.83 13.70
C GLN A 91 1.48 3.30 14.53
N ALA A 92 1.03 4.55 14.35
CA ALA A 92 -0.14 5.09 15.05
C ALA A 92 -1.41 4.24 14.80
N LEU A 93 -1.66 3.82 13.55
CA LEU A 93 -2.77 2.92 13.21
C LEU A 93 -2.64 1.54 13.86
N THR A 94 -1.42 1.00 13.93
CA THR A 94 -1.22 -0.32 14.56
C THR A 94 -1.35 -0.28 16.08
N GLN A 95 -0.96 0.82 16.73
CA GLN A 95 -0.95 0.96 18.19
C GLN A 95 -2.32 1.32 18.77
N SER A 96 -3.21 1.93 17.98
CA SER A 96 -4.59 2.19 18.42
C SER A 96 -5.40 0.91 18.64
N GLY A 97 -4.87 -0.26 18.27
CA GLY A 97 -5.63 -1.52 18.24
C GLY A 97 -6.66 -1.54 17.11
N GLU A 98 -6.81 -0.43 16.40
CA GLU A 98 -7.60 -0.28 15.19
C GLU A 98 -6.77 -0.63 13.95
N ARG A 99 -6.03 -1.74 14.05
CA ARG A 99 -6.06 -2.70 12.95
C ARG A 99 -7.51 -3.18 12.86
N TRP A 100 -8.37 -2.30 12.36
CA TRP A 100 -9.45 -2.66 11.45
C TRP A 100 -8.92 -3.83 10.66
N ASP A 101 -9.72 -4.88 10.54
CA ASP A 101 -9.29 -6.19 10.05
C ASP A 101 -8.93 -6.16 8.55
N VAL A 102 -8.18 -5.15 8.10
CA VAL A 102 -7.67 -4.88 6.76
C VAL A 102 -6.99 -6.13 6.27
N ALA A 103 -6.19 -6.78 7.11
CA ALA A 103 -5.62 -8.09 6.81
C ALA A 103 -6.71 -9.11 6.44
N ALA A 104 -7.69 -9.40 7.30
CA ALA A 104 -8.72 -10.39 6.93
C ALA A 104 -9.69 -9.91 5.84
N ARG A 105 -9.86 -8.61 5.63
CA ARG A 105 -10.72 -8.04 4.58
C ARG A 105 -10.04 -8.02 3.21
N LEU A 106 -8.73 -7.83 3.18
CA LEU A 106 -7.91 -7.94 1.96
C LEU A 106 -7.51 -9.40 1.68
N TRP A 107 -7.51 -10.28 2.69
CA TRP A 107 -7.12 -11.68 2.53
C TRP A 107 -7.87 -12.44 1.43
N PRO A 108 -9.21 -12.28 1.25
CA PRO A 108 -9.94 -12.87 0.13
C PRO A 108 -9.45 -12.40 -1.25
N VAL A 109 -8.95 -11.17 -1.34
CA VAL A 109 -8.45 -10.56 -2.59
C VAL A 109 -6.92 -10.50 -2.65
N ARG A 110 -6.21 -11.22 -1.77
CA ARG A 110 -4.74 -11.13 -1.64
C ARG A 110 -3.98 -11.37 -2.95
N ARG A 111 -4.43 -12.31 -3.79
CA ARG A 111 -3.80 -12.58 -5.09
C ARG A 111 -3.84 -11.37 -6.02
N TRP A 112 -4.93 -10.63 -5.99
CA TRP A 112 -5.04 -9.38 -6.74
C TRP A 112 -4.12 -8.30 -6.16
N ALA A 113 -4.04 -8.18 -4.82
CA ALA A 113 -3.15 -7.24 -4.15
C ALA A 113 -1.67 -7.54 -4.44
N GLU A 114 -1.27 -8.82 -4.42
CA GLU A 114 0.07 -9.30 -4.77
C GLU A 114 0.44 -9.03 -6.24
N HIS A 115 -0.53 -9.20 -7.15
CA HIS A 115 -0.30 -8.93 -8.57
C HIS A 115 -0.20 -7.43 -8.86
N SER A 116 -1.05 -6.62 -8.23
CA SER A 116 -1.01 -5.17 -8.39
C SER A 116 0.25 -4.55 -7.76
N LEU A 117 0.76 -5.06 -6.63
CA LEU A 117 2.06 -4.64 -6.10
C LEU A 117 3.24 -5.02 -7.02
N GLU A 118 3.19 -6.16 -7.70
CA GLU A 118 4.18 -6.50 -8.73
C GLU A 118 4.18 -5.50 -9.89
N ALA A 119 3.00 -5.01 -10.29
CA ALA A 119 2.89 -3.96 -11.30
C ALA A 119 3.53 -2.64 -10.82
N VAL A 120 3.35 -2.28 -9.54
CA VAL A 120 4.03 -1.11 -8.93
C VAL A 120 5.55 -1.27 -9.01
N VAL A 121 6.08 -2.39 -8.53
CA VAL A 121 7.53 -2.66 -8.54
C VAL A 121 8.09 -2.71 -9.97
N SER A 122 7.30 -3.18 -10.94
CA SER A 122 7.67 -3.14 -12.35
C SER A 122 7.72 -1.72 -12.91
N GLY A 123 6.78 -0.85 -12.51
CA GLY A 123 6.81 0.58 -12.83
C GLY A 123 8.04 1.27 -12.27
N ILE A 124 8.36 1.02 -10.99
CA ILE A 124 9.59 1.53 -10.33
C ILE A 124 10.83 1.07 -11.10
N ALA A 125 10.92 -0.23 -11.42
CA ALA A 125 12.07 -0.80 -12.11
C ALA A 125 12.26 -0.30 -13.55
N SER A 126 11.21 0.24 -14.16
CA SER A 126 11.25 0.81 -15.52
C SER A 126 11.77 2.24 -15.53
N ALA A 127 12.04 2.84 -14.36
CA ALA A 127 12.42 4.23 -14.20
C ALA A 127 11.40 5.24 -14.79
N GLU A 128 10.12 4.87 -14.76
CA GLU A 128 8.99 5.65 -15.30
C GLU A 128 8.08 6.12 -14.15
N PRO A 129 8.24 7.35 -13.63
CA PRO A 129 7.53 7.81 -12.43
C PRO A 129 6.01 7.79 -12.54
N GLU A 130 5.46 8.20 -13.68
CA GLU A 130 4.00 8.21 -13.90
C GLU A 130 3.43 6.80 -13.99
N LEU A 131 4.20 5.84 -14.51
CA LEU A 131 3.80 4.42 -14.55
C LEU A 131 3.75 3.84 -13.14
N ALA A 132 4.79 4.06 -12.33
CA ALA A 132 4.83 3.62 -10.93
C ALA A 132 3.70 4.25 -10.10
N LYS A 133 3.47 5.55 -10.29
CA LYS A 133 2.39 6.30 -9.65
C LYS A 133 1.02 5.73 -10.00
N SER A 134 0.73 5.57 -11.29
CA SER A 134 -0.57 5.07 -11.76
C SER A 134 -0.82 3.63 -11.28
N ALA A 135 0.20 2.79 -11.27
CA ALA A 135 0.11 1.45 -10.72
C ALA A 135 -0.23 1.47 -9.21
N MET A 136 0.40 2.36 -8.44
CA MET A 136 0.13 2.48 -7.00
C MET A 136 -1.27 3.03 -6.73
N GLU A 137 -1.73 4.02 -7.50
CA GLU A 137 -3.11 4.53 -7.42
C GLU A 137 -4.14 3.43 -7.72
N SER A 138 -3.87 2.58 -8.72
CA SER A 138 -4.72 1.44 -9.05
C SER A 138 -4.75 0.40 -7.94
N HIS A 139 -3.59 0.07 -7.37
CA HIS A 139 -3.46 -0.84 -6.24
C HIS A 139 -4.20 -0.32 -4.99
N ILE A 140 -4.06 0.96 -4.66
CA ILE A 140 -4.78 1.55 -3.52
C ILE A 140 -6.28 1.54 -3.77
N ARG A 141 -6.74 1.92 -4.97
CA ARG A 141 -8.16 1.99 -5.28
C ARG A 141 -8.84 0.62 -5.17
N GLY A 142 -8.21 -0.44 -5.67
CA GLY A 142 -8.80 -1.77 -5.55
C GLY A 142 -8.73 -2.33 -4.12
N ALA A 143 -7.71 -1.96 -3.32
CA ALA A 143 -7.67 -2.30 -1.90
C ALA A 143 -8.82 -1.60 -1.14
N LEU A 144 -9.01 -0.29 -1.36
CA LEU A 144 -10.13 0.47 -0.77
C LEU A 144 -11.49 -0.10 -1.21
N ALA A 145 -11.67 -0.44 -2.49
CA ALA A 145 -12.90 -1.06 -2.97
C ALA A 145 -13.19 -2.39 -2.26
N ALA A 146 -12.17 -3.21 -1.99
CA ALA A 146 -12.32 -4.45 -1.22
C ALA A 146 -12.68 -4.17 0.26
N LEU A 147 -12.20 -3.06 0.82
CA LEU A 147 -12.56 -2.56 2.15
C LEU A 147 -13.94 -1.90 2.21
N ASP A 148 -14.62 -1.67 1.09
CA ASP A 148 -16.00 -1.18 1.08
C ASP A 148 -17.05 -2.29 0.92
N VAL A 149 -16.63 -3.51 0.57
CA VAL A 149 -17.55 -4.64 0.46
C VAL A 149 -18.03 -5.07 1.87
N PRO A 150 -19.35 -5.08 2.12
CA PRO A 150 -19.92 -5.62 3.36
C PRO A 150 -19.54 -7.09 3.50
N GLN A 151 -18.98 -7.47 4.65
CA GLN A 151 -18.67 -8.88 4.93
C GLN A 151 -19.99 -9.61 5.26
N PRO A 152 -20.28 -10.75 4.62
CA PRO A 152 -21.44 -11.55 5.00
C PRO A 152 -21.26 -12.09 6.42
N GLY A 153 -22.12 -11.66 7.36
CA GLY A 153 -22.31 -12.31 8.66
C GLY A 153 -21.42 -11.84 9.82
N ARG A 154 -21.48 -10.55 10.17
CA ARG A 154 -21.29 -10.12 11.57
C ARG A 154 -22.61 -9.60 12.12
#